data_AF-A0A2P8VJP8-F1
#
_entry.id   AF-A0A2P8VJP8-F1
#
_cell.length_a   1.000
_cell.length_b   1.000
_cell.length_c   1.000
_cell.angle_alpha   90.00
_cell.angle_beta   90.00
_cell.angle_gamma   90.00
#
_symmetry.space_group_name_H-M   'P 1'
#
loop_
_entity.id
_entity.type
_entity.pdbx_description
1 polymer ?
#
loop_
_entity_poly.entity_id
_entity_poly.type
_entity_poly.pdbx_seq_one_letter_code
_entity_poly.pdbx_strand_id
1 'polypeptide(L)'
;MKNPLPGEAPDYRFSLANERTFLAWIRTALGFLAAGVGLDQLAPAFATPLVRESLSLLLCLFAGMLALYGYLRWLGNEKAMRLKQDMPYTGVLKLISVVMALVALAVMVMMFYAG
;
A
#
# COMPACT_ATOMS: atom_id res chain seq x y z
N MET A 1 -16.04 13.42 -25.16
CA MET A 1 -14.75 13.87 -25.73
C MET A 1 -13.69 12.84 -25.37
N LYS A 2 -13.23 12.07 -26.34
CA LYS A 2 -12.23 11.02 -26.18
C LYS A 2 -10.86 11.71 -26.30
N ASN A 3 -10.24 12.11 -25.19
CA ASN A 3 -8.85 12.57 -25.24
C ASN A 3 -7.99 11.36 -25.61
N PRO A 4 -7.38 11.30 -26.81
CA PRO A 4 -6.42 10.24 -27.10
C PRO A 4 -5.20 10.55 -26.24
N LEU A 5 -4.98 9.75 -25.22
CA LEU A 5 -3.79 9.85 -24.37
C LEU A 5 -2.56 9.77 -25.30
N PRO A 6 -1.56 10.65 -25.16
CA PRO A 6 -0.41 10.65 -26.07
C PRO A 6 0.38 9.34 -25.93
N GLY A 7 0.71 8.70 -27.05
CA GLY A 7 1.53 7.48 -27.10
C GLY A 7 0.84 6.31 -27.81
N GLU A 8 1.64 5.33 -28.21
CA GLU A 8 1.15 4.08 -28.78
C GLU A 8 0.58 3.20 -27.65
N ALA A 9 -0.54 2.52 -27.91
CA ALA A 9 -1.17 1.68 -26.89
C ALA A 9 -0.15 0.63 -26.39
N PRO A 10 0.14 0.58 -25.08
CA PRO A 10 1.00 -0.45 -24.52
C PRO A 10 0.46 -1.83 -24.89
N ASP A 11 1.35 -2.76 -25.26
CA ASP A 11 0.95 -4.15 -25.48
C ASP A 11 0.19 -4.67 -24.25
N TYR A 12 -1.02 -5.17 -24.49
CA TYR A 12 -1.99 -5.60 -23.49
C TYR A 12 -1.38 -6.55 -22.45
N ARG A 13 -0.39 -7.35 -22.84
CA ARG A 13 0.30 -8.30 -21.95
C ARG A 13 1.07 -7.60 -20.82
N PHE A 14 1.66 -6.43 -21.08
CA PHE A 14 2.35 -5.64 -20.06
C PHE A 14 1.36 -4.90 -19.15
N SER A 15 0.22 -4.45 -19.68
CA SER A 15 -0.88 -3.90 -18.87
C SER A 15 -1.42 -4.94 -17.89
N LEU A 16 -1.68 -6.17 -18.36
CA LEU A 16 -2.15 -7.27 -17.52
C LEU A 16 -1.15 -7.65 -16.42
N ALA A 17 0.15 -7.56 -16.69
CA ALA A 17 1.19 -7.79 -15.67
C ALA A 17 1.20 -6.69 -14.58
N ASN A 18 0.99 -5.43 -14.97
CA ASN A 18 0.90 -4.31 -14.05
C ASN A 18 -0.38 -4.41 -13.19
N GLU A 19 -1.51 -4.78 -13.79
CA GLU A 19 -2.78 -5.02 -13.09
C GLU A 19 -2.65 -6.14 -12.04
N ARG A 20 -1.99 -7.27 -12.37
CA ARG A 20 -1.74 -8.33 -11.37
C ARG A 20 -0.92 -7.84 -10.19
N THR A 21 0.07 -7.00 -10.45
CA THR A 21 0.88 -6.40 -9.39
C THR A 21 0.04 -5.45 -8.54
N PHE A 22 -0.78 -4.60 -9.17
CA PHE A 22 -1.72 -3.73 -8.49
C PHE A 22 -2.71 -4.52 -7.59
N LEU A 23 -3.31 -5.58 -8.11
CA LEU A 23 -4.22 -6.44 -7.35
C LEU A 23 -3.52 -7.15 -6.19
N ALA A 24 -2.24 -7.50 -6.33
CA ALA A 24 -1.44 -8.02 -5.22
C ALA A 24 -1.26 -6.96 -4.11
N TRP A 25 -1.00 -5.69 -4.47
CA TRP A 25 -0.94 -4.59 -3.51
C TRP A 25 -2.28 -4.37 -2.80
N ILE A 26 -3.39 -4.36 -3.53
CA ILE A 26 -4.75 -4.25 -2.96
C ILE A 26 -5.02 -5.39 -1.97
N ARG A 27 -4.60 -6.62 -2.30
CA ARG A 27 -4.73 -7.77 -1.39
C ARG A 27 -3.98 -7.55 -0.08
N THR A 28 -2.75 -7.04 -0.13
CA THR A 28 -1.99 -6.74 1.09
C THR A 28 -2.66 -5.63 1.91
N ALA A 29 -3.14 -4.56 1.26
CA ALA A 29 -3.87 -3.48 1.91
C ALA A 29 -5.13 -4.00 2.63
N LEU A 30 -5.92 -4.84 1.97
CA LEU A 30 -7.11 -5.47 2.57
C LEU A 30 -6.76 -6.37 3.76
N GLY A 31 -5.65 -7.10 3.70
CA GLY A 31 -5.15 -7.90 4.82
C GLY A 31 -4.82 -7.04 6.05
N PHE A 32 -4.13 -5.91 5.85
CA PHE A 32 -3.83 -4.98 6.94
C PHE A 32 -5.08 -4.28 7.48
N LEU A 33 -6.03 -3.93 6.61
CA LEU A 33 -7.30 -3.34 7.03
C LEU A 33 -8.10 -4.34 7.90
N ALA A 34 -8.21 -5.58 7.45
CA ALA A 34 -8.88 -6.64 8.19
C ALA A 34 -8.19 -6.93 9.53
N ALA A 35 -6.85 -6.88 9.56
CA ALA A 35 -6.09 -7.03 10.80
C ALA A 35 -6.35 -5.88 11.80
N GLY A 36 -6.39 -4.62 11.34
CA GLY A 36 -6.70 -3.46 12.18
C GLY A 36 -8.10 -3.53 12.77
N VAL A 37 -9.11 -3.76 11.92
CA VAL A 37 -10.51 -3.93 12.35
C VAL A 37 -10.67 -5.14 13.26
N GLY A 38 -10.00 -6.25 12.94
CA GLY A 38 -10.03 -7.47 13.73
C GLY A 38 -9.43 -7.28 15.12
N LEU A 39 -8.33 -6.54 15.25
CA LEU A 39 -7.73 -6.22 16.55
C LEU A 39 -8.66 -5.38 17.42
N ASP A 40 -9.39 -4.42 16.86
CA ASP A 40 -10.33 -3.62 17.65
C ASP A 40 -11.52 -4.45 18.15
N GLN A 41 -12.06 -5.33 17.31
CA GLN A 41 -13.28 -6.10 17.59
C GLN A 41 -13.04 -7.40 18.37
N LEU A 42 -11.97 -8.15 18.09
CA LEU A 42 -11.73 -9.50 18.64
C LEU A 42 -10.79 -9.52 19.85
N ALA A 43 -10.05 -8.44 20.10
CA ALA A 43 -8.99 -8.41 21.11
C ALA A 43 -9.16 -7.30 22.18
N PRO A 44 -10.35 -7.15 22.82
CA PRO A 44 -10.56 -6.08 23.80
C PRO A 44 -9.75 -6.19 25.10
N ALA A 45 -9.19 -7.37 25.40
CA ALA A 45 -8.40 -7.63 26.61
C ALA A 45 -6.88 -7.65 26.37
N PHE A 46 -6.40 -7.45 25.12
CA PHE A 46 -4.98 -7.63 24.79
C PHE A 46 -4.09 -6.41 25.09
N ALA A 47 -4.65 -5.22 25.31
CA ALA A 47 -3.90 -4.00 25.64
C ALA A 47 -4.80 -2.93 26.30
N THR A 48 -4.21 -1.84 26.78
CA THR A 48 -4.95 -0.65 27.20
C THR A 48 -5.85 -0.12 26.06
N PRO A 49 -7.06 0.38 26.35
CA PRO A 49 -8.01 0.86 25.33
C PRO A 49 -7.38 1.85 24.34
N LEU A 50 -6.56 2.77 24.84
CA LEU A 50 -5.81 3.77 24.06
C LEU A 50 -4.89 3.12 23.01
N VAL A 51 -4.21 2.03 23.37
CA VAL A 51 -3.21 1.35 22.53
C VAL A 51 -3.92 0.55 21.45
N ARG A 52 -5.01 -0.14 21.77
CA ARG A 52 -5.80 -0.85 20.76
C ARG A 52 -6.35 0.11 19.70
N GLU A 53 -6.94 1.22 20.14
CA GLU A 53 -7.54 2.21 19.25
C GLU A 53 -6.51 2.83 18.30
N SER A 54 -5.36 3.27 18.84
CA SER A 54 -4.31 3.86 17.99
C SER A 54 -3.62 2.83 17.08
N LEU A 55 -3.55 1.55 17.48
CA LEU A 55 -2.98 0.48 16.64
C LEU A 55 -3.92 0.16 15.47
N SER A 56 -5.23 0.06 15.74
CA SER A 56 -6.27 -0.13 14.72
C SER A 56 -6.28 1.02 13.70
N LEU A 57 -6.25 2.27 14.19
CA LEU A 57 -6.12 3.47 13.35
C LEU A 57 -4.86 3.42 12.48
N LEU A 58 -3.71 3.07 13.05
CA LEU A 58 -2.44 3.00 12.33
C LEU A 58 -2.47 1.92 11.23
N LEU A 59 -3.02 0.74 11.52
CA LEU A 59 -3.20 -0.33 10.54
C LEU A 59 -4.16 0.07 9.40
N CYS A 60 -5.24 0.78 9.73
CA CYS A 60 -6.19 1.29 8.72
C CYS A 60 -5.55 2.36 7.83
N LEU A 61 -4.80 3.30 8.42
CA LEU A 61 -4.05 4.30 7.66
C LEU A 61 -3.00 3.64 6.76
N PHE A 62 -2.31 2.63 7.26
CA PHE A 62 -1.33 1.88 6.49
C PHE A 62 -1.96 1.13 5.32
N ALA A 63 -3.11 0.50 5.52
CA ALA A 63 -3.89 -0.10 4.43
C ALA A 63 -4.26 0.93 3.35
N GLY A 64 -4.74 2.11 3.75
CA GLY A 64 -5.04 3.21 2.83
C GLY A 64 -3.82 3.68 2.04
N MET A 65 -2.67 3.84 2.71
CA MET A 65 -1.40 4.20 2.07
C MET A 65 -0.94 3.14 1.06
N LEU A 66 -1.04 1.84 1.40
CA LEU A 66 -0.70 0.74 0.48
C LEU A 66 -1.59 0.75 -0.76
N ALA A 67 -2.89 0.99 -0.60
CA ALA A 67 -3.83 1.07 -1.72
C ALA A 67 -3.52 2.26 -2.64
N LEU A 68 -3.31 3.45 -2.07
CA LEU A 68 -2.93 4.65 -2.82
C LEU A 68 -1.59 4.48 -3.55
N TYR A 69 -0.62 3.87 -2.89
CA TYR A 69 0.68 3.57 -3.47
C TYR A 69 0.59 2.59 -4.65
N GLY A 70 -0.19 1.51 -4.50
CA GLY A 70 -0.46 0.58 -5.60
C GLY A 70 -1.02 1.31 -6.81
N TYR A 71 -1.93 2.27 -6.59
CA TYR A 71 -2.51 3.09 -7.63
C TYR A 71 -1.50 4.05 -8.29
N LEU A 72 -0.70 4.77 -7.51
CA LEU A 72 0.35 5.66 -8.03
C LEU A 72 1.41 4.90 -8.84
N ARG A 73 1.79 3.70 -8.37
CA ARG A 73 2.70 2.81 -9.10
C ARG A 73 2.10 2.33 -10.42
N TRP A 74 0.81 2.01 -10.42
CA TRP A 74 0.11 1.61 -11.64
C TRP A 74 0.10 2.75 -12.67
N LEU A 75 -0.26 3.98 -12.26
CA LEU A 75 -0.25 5.18 -13.11
C LEU A 75 1.14 5.51 -13.66
N GLY A 76 2.18 5.45 -12.82
CA GLY A 76 3.56 5.71 -13.24
C GLY A 76 4.05 4.71 -14.28
N ASN A 77 3.76 3.43 -14.09
CA ASN A 77 4.07 2.37 -15.04
C ASN A 77 3.30 2.51 -16.36
N GLU A 78 1.99 2.82 -16.31
CA GLU A 78 1.19 3.03 -17.52
C GLU A 78 1.69 4.22 -18.34
N LYS A 79 2.08 5.31 -17.67
CA LYS A 79 2.66 6.50 -18.31
C LYS A 79 4.02 6.20 -18.96
N ALA A 80 4.91 5.47 -18.28
CA ALA A 80 6.21 5.07 -18.83
C ALA A 80 6.07 4.12 -20.02
N MET A 81 5.11 3.18 -19.96
CA MET A 81 4.80 2.26 -21.05
C MET A 81 4.28 3.00 -22.31
N ARG A 82 3.43 4.02 -22.14
CA ARG A 82 2.95 4.85 -23.27
C ARG A 82 4.06 5.67 -23.94
N LEU A 83 5.07 6.07 -23.18
CA LEU A 83 6.17 6.91 -23.65
C LEU A 83 7.40 6.11 -24.13
N LYS A 84 7.36 4.77 -24.11
CA LYS A 84 8.51 3.87 -24.38
C LYS A 84 9.78 4.27 -23.58
N GLN A 85 9.60 4.81 -22.37
CA GLN A 85 10.69 5.22 -21.49
C GLN A 85 11.08 4.10 -20.53
N ASP A 86 12.35 4.08 -20.12
CA ASP A 86 12.86 3.12 -19.14
C ASP A 86 12.04 3.17 -17.84
N MET A 87 11.63 1.99 -17.37
CA MET A 87 10.77 1.88 -16.18
C MET A 87 11.51 2.46 -14.96
N PRO A 88 10.95 3.47 -14.26
CA PRO A 88 11.59 4.07 -13.09
C PRO A 88 11.46 3.14 -11.87
N TYR A 89 12.23 2.06 -11.86
CA TYR A 89 12.15 0.99 -10.87
C TYR A 89 12.91 1.31 -9.56
N THR A 90 13.79 2.31 -9.58
CA THR A 90 14.85 2.49 -8.58
C THR A 90 14.43 3.15 -7.27
N GLY A 91 13.40 3.99 -7.24
CA GLY A 91 12.92 4.67 -6.02
C GLY A 91 11.81 3.93 -5.27
N VAL A 92 11.03 3.16 -6.01
CA VAL A 92 9.77 2.54 -5.59
C VAL A 92 10.01 1.47 -4.52
N LEU A 93 11.04 0.61 -4.70
CA LEU A 93 11.40 -0.43 -3.74
C LEU A 93 11.94 0.15 -2.42
N LYS A 94 12.78 1.20 -2.51
CA LYS A 94 13.30 1.91 -1.33
C LYS A 94 12.18 2.53 -0.50
N LEU A 95 11.19 3.14 -1.14
CA LEU A 95 10.05 3.74 -0.45
C LEU A 95 9.25 2.69 0.33
N ILE A 96 8.98 1.51 -0.25
CA ILE A 96 8.27 0.41 0.44
C ILE A 96 9.03 -0.01 1.69
N SER A 97 10.34 -0.26 1.56
CA SER A 97 11.17 -0.69 2.68
C SER A 97 11.18 0.33 3.81
N VAL A 98 11.28 1.63 3.49
CA VAL A 98 11.27 2.71 4.49
C VAL A 98 9.91 2.81 5.18
N VAL A 99 8.81 2.79 4.43
CA VAL A 99 7.46 2.89 5.02
C VAL A 99 7.17 1.68 5.90
N MET A 100 7.51 0.46 5.46
CA MET A 100 7.36 -0.74 6.29
C MET A 100 8.19 -0.67 7.58
N ALA A 101 9.44 -0.21 7.49
CA ALA A 101 10.30 -0.06 8.65
C ALA A 101 9.73 0.96 9.65
N LEU A 102 9.22 2.10 9.18
CA LEU A 102 8.59 3.12 10.02
C LEU A 102 7.33 2.59 10.72
N VAL A 103 6.49 1.82 10.02
CA VAL A 103 5.29 1.21 10.60
C VAL A 103 5.66 0.17 11.65
N ALA A 104 6.62 -0.71 11.37
CA ALA A 104 7.11 -1.69 12.34
C ALA A 104 7.70 -1.00 13.58
N LEU A 105 8.46 0.09 13.40
CA LEU A 105 9.00 0.88 14.50
C LEU A 105 7.89 1.52 15.33
N ALA A 106 6.89 2.13 14.68
CA ALA A 106 5.74 2.74 15.36
C ALA A 106 4.98 1.72 16.22
N VAL A 107 4.71 0.52 15.67
CA VAL A 107 4.06 -0.58 16.40
C VAL A 107 4.93 -1.03 17.58
N MET A 108 6.24 -1.21 17.40
CA MET A 108 7.14 -1.59 18.49
C MET A 108 7.16 -0.56 19.63
N VAL A 109 7.35 0.72 19.31
CA VAL A 109 7.35 1.80 20.32
C VAL A 109 6.04 1.78 21.10
N MET A 110 4.94 1.67 20.38
CA MET A 110 3.61 1.65 20.96
C MET A 110 3.38 0.46 21.90
N MET A 111 3.87 -0.74 21.55
CA MET A 111 3.85 -1.90 22.43
C MET A 111 4.72 -1.71 23.69
N PHE A 112 5.93 -1.13 23.54
CA PHE A 112 6.84 -0.89 24.67
C PHE A 112 6.32 0.15 25.66
N TYR A 113 5.61 1.19 25.20
CA TYR A 113 4.99 2.18 26.08
C TYR A 113 3.70 1.67 26.76
N ALA A 114 3.17 0.53 26.29
CA ALA A 114 1.91 -0.05 26.76
C ALA A 114 2.09 -1.21 27.76
N GLY A 115 3.30 -1.76 27.89
CA GLY A 115 3.68 -2.80 28.86
C GLY A 115 4.32 -2.21 30.10
#